data_AF-A0A3C0IWH4-F1
#
_entry.id   AF-A0A3C0IWH4-F1
#
_cell.length_a   1.000
_cell.length_b   1.000
_cell.length_c   1.000
_cell.angle_alpha   90.00
_cell.angle_beta   90.00
_cell.angle_gamma   90.00
#
_symmetry.space_group_name_H-M   'P 1'
#
loop_
_entity.id
_entity.type
_entity.pdbx_description
1 polymer ?
#
loop_
_entity_poly.entity_id
_entity_poly.type
_entity_poly.pdbx_seq_one_letter_code
_entity_poly.pdbx_strand_id
1 'polypeptide(L)'
;SVGKNHDFDFAKREILLRRIGHELLLQAGDSTSRVLPIKKINEHEYEISFEQAFTFQPELLVHTTRQLLSKDPIATNYIVNVLHCSDQAVAYGYAIFGNKKEDIITCLGRKQPKACYRIHIKFQQPTTIPNTVGFWLAVLVPIAVISYGVAKFAHRSAIAKKLVTTTEVISSSILQQVDGNTSALTVGSLSFDVSAGKLLMGESITDLTKTEARILAMLATTPNVVV
;
A
#
# COMPACT_ATOMS: atom_id res chain seq x y z
N SER A 1 17.50 -14.91 -12.59
CA SER A 1 16.83 -16.22 -12.54
C SER A 1 15.34 -16.18 -12.94
N VAL A 2 14.70 -15.01 -12.99
CA VAL A 2 13.24 -14.86 -13.24
C VAL A 2 12.78 -15.39 -14.61
N GLY A 3 13.60 -15.25 -15.67
CA GLY A 3 13.22 -15.69 -17.02
C GLY A 3 13.08 -17.21 -17.23
N LYS A 4 13.80 -18.04 -16.45
CA LYS A 4 13.74 -19.52 -16.62
C LYS A 4 12.41 -20.11 -16.16
N ASN A 5 11.78 -19.51 -15.14
CA ASN A 5 10.55 -20.05 -14.58
C ASN A 5 9.34 -19.79 -15.50
N HIS A 6 9.27 -18.60 -16.09
CA HIS A 6 8.21 -18.25 -17.02
C HIS A 6 8.19 -19.12 -18.29
N ASP A 7 9.36 -19.47 -18.80
CA ASP A 7 9.49 -20.32 -19.99
C ASP A 7 9.05 -21.77 -19.70
N PHE A 8 9.42 -22.30 -18.52
CA PHE A 8 8.98 -23.62 -18.08
C PHE A 8 7.46 -23.71 -17.87
N ASP A 9 6.87 -22.72 -17.20
CA ASP A 9 5.41 -22.66 -16.99
C ASP A 9 4.66 -22.52 -18.31
N PHE A 10 5.22 -21.77 -19.27
CA PHE A 10 4.68 -21.64 -20.61
C PHE A 10 4.69 -22.99 -21.36
N ALA A 11 5.82 -23.70 -21.38
CA ALA A 11 5.94 -25.01 -22.00
C ALA A 11 4.98 -26.04 -21.37
N LYS A 12 4.85 -26.02 -20.03
CA LYS A 12 3.89 -26.87 -19.32
C LYS A 12 2.45 -26.60 -19.77
N ARG A 13 2.09 -25.33 -19.95
CA ARG A 13 0.76 -24.94 -20.45
C ARG A 13 0.50 -25.43 -21.87
N GLU A 14 1.46 -25.29 -22.77
CA GLU A 14 1.32 -25.80 -24.15
C GLU A 14 1.05 -27.32 -24.17
N ILE A 15 1.71 -28.07 -23.30
CA ILE A 15 1.47 -29.52 -23.15
C ILE A 15 0.04 -29.79 -22.68
N LEU A 16 -0.46 -29.03 -21.69
CA LEU A 16 -1.85 -29.17 -21.21
C LEU A 16 -2.87 -28.82 -22.29
N LEU A 17 -2.65 -27.74 -23.04
CA LEU A 17 -3.49 -27.33 -24.16
C LEU A 17 -3.51 -28.37 -25.28
N ARG A 18 -2.35 -28.92 -25.63
CA ARG A 18 -2.24 -30.02 -26.59
C ARG A 18 -2.99 -31.26 -26.12
N ARG A 19 -2.92 -31.56 -24.82
CA ARG A 19 -3.66 -32.67 -24.21
C ARG A 19 -5.17 -32.45 -24.26
N ILE A 20 -5.68 -31.22 -24.05
CA ILE A 20 -7.10 -30.90 -24.22
C ILE A 20 -7.55 -31.25 -25.64
N GLY A 21 -6.80 -30.81 -26.66
CA GLY A 21 -7.10 -31.16 -28.05
C GLY A 21 -7.11 -32.68 -28.29
N HIS A 22 -6.15 -33.39 -27.71
CA HIS A 22 -6.06 -34.85 -27.87
C HIS A 22 -7.25 -35.58 -27.25
N GLU A 23 -7.60 -35.27 -26.00
CA GLU A 23 -8.75 -35.87 -25.32
C GLU A 23 -10.07 -35.58 -26.05
N LEU A 24 -10.21 -34.38 -26.65
CA LEU A 24 -11.38 -34.03 -27.47
C LEU A 24 -11.50 -34.90 -28.73
N LEU A 25 -10.39 -35.16 -29.41
CA LEU A 25 -10.39 -36.05 -30.58
C LEU A 25 -10.76 -37.47 -30.16
N LEU A 26 -10.19 -37.98 -29.05
CA LEU A 26 -10.55 -39.30 -28.51
C LEU A 26 -12.04 -39.39 -28.16
N GLN A 27 -12.58 -38.38 -27.48
CA GLN A 27 -14.01 -38.28 -27.16
C GLN A 27 -14.91 -38.20 -28.40
N ALA A 28 -14.39 -37.68 -29.50
CA ALA A 28 -15.06 -37.67 -30.80
C ALA A 28 -14.95 -39.02 -31.56
N GLY A 29 -14.20 -39.98 -31.03
CA GLY A 29 -13.92 -41.27 -31.68
C GLY A 29 -12.76 -41.22 -32.68
N ASP A 30 -11.92 -40.20 -32.62
CA ASP A 30 -10.77 -40.00 -33.51
C ASP A 30 -9.45 -40.17 -32.74
N SER A 31 -8.77 -41.31 -32.98
CA SER A 31 -7.48 -41.63 -32.35
C SER A 31 -6.28 -41.43 -33.28
N THR A 32 -6.51 -40.98 -34.53
CA THR A 32 -5.46 -40.92 -35.57
C THR A 32 -5.15 -39.49 -36.00
N SER A 33 -6.14 -38.60 -35.99
CA SER A 33 -5.93 -37.20 -36.32
C SER A 33 -4.98 -36.53 -35.33
N ARG A 34 -4.14 -35.64 -35.85
CA ARG A 34 -3.18 -34.91 -35.04
C ARG A 34 -3.76 -33.59 -34.54
N VAL A 35 -3.40 -33.27 -33.29
CA VAL A 35 -3.42 -31.89 -32.81
C VAL A 35 -2.19 -31.19 -33.38
N LEU A 36 -2.41 -30.12 -34.11
CA LEU A 36 -1.33 -29.30 -34.69
C LEU A 36 -0.54 -28.58 -33.57
N PRO A 37 0.64 -28.03 -33.85
CA PRO A 37 1.38 -27.23 -32.87
C PRO A 37 0.49 -26.12 -32.29
N ILE A 38 0.56 -25.95 -30.96
CA ILE A 38 -0.17 -24.89 -30.26
C ILE A 38 0.37 -23.54 -30.73
N LYS A 39 -0.53 -22.63 -31.10
CA LYS A 39 -0.12 -21.27 -31.50
C LYS A 39 -0.44 -20.31 -30.37
N LYS A 40 0.54 -19.50 -29.99
CA LYS A 40 0.33 -18.36 -29.10
C LYS A 40 -0.17 -17.17 -29.93
N ILE A 41 -1.41 -16.75 -29.69
CA ILE A 41 -2.02 -15.59 -30.38
C ILE A 41 -1.60 -14.30 -29.66
N ASN A 42 -1.69 -14.29 -28.32
CA ASN A 42 -1.27 -13.19 -27.46
C ASN A 42 -0.58 -13.73 -26.21
N GLU A 43 -0.12 -12.85 -25.30
CA GLU A 43 0.57 -13.23 -24.06
C GLU A 43 -0.18 -14.30 -23.25
N HIS A 44 -1.51 -14.22 -23.21
CA HIS A 44 -2.40 -15.11 -22.45
C HIS A 44 -3.47 -15.78 -23.32
N GLU A 45 -3.25 -15.86 -24.64
CA GLU A 45 -4.24 -16.40 -25.57
C GLU A 45 -3.60 -17.40 -26.52
N TYR A 46 -4.24 -18.56 -26.64
CA TYR A 46 -3.69 -19.71 -27.35
C TYR A 46 -4.73 -20.30 -28.29
N GLU A 47 -4.27 -20.78 -29.44
CA GLU A 47 -5.07 -21.49 -30.43
C GLU A 47 -4.64 -22.96 -30.49
N ILE A 48 -5.62 -23.85 -30.30
CA ILE A 48 -5.54 -25.28 -30.58
C ILE A 48 -6.15 -25.49 -31.97
N SER A 49 -5.35 -26.06 -32.87
CA SER A 49 -5.75 -26.41 -34.23
C SER A 49 -5.66 -27.92 -34.46
N PHE A 50 -6.50 -28.42 -35.37
CA PHE A 50 -6.62 -29.84 -35.67
C PHE A 50 -6.32 -30.09 -37.14
N GLU A 51 -5.76 -31.27 -37.43
CA GLU A 51 -5.47 -31.68 -38.81
C GLU A 51 -6.74 -31.95 -39.62
N GLN A 52 -7.77 -32.52 -38.99
CA GLN A 52 -9.02 -32.88 -39.63
C GLN A 52 -10.22 -32.22 -38.96
N ALA A 53 -11.31 -32.11 -39.73
CA ALA A 53 -12.61 -31.71 -39.21
C ALA A 53 -13.11 -32.75 -38.19
N PHE A 54 -13.67 -32.28 -37.08
CA PHE A 54 -14.14 -33.13 -35.99
C PHE A 54 -15.50 -32.65 -35.46
N THR A 55 -16.17 -33.51 -34.70
CA THR A 55 -17.39 -33.19 -33.95
C THR A 55 -17.04 -33.15 -32.47
N PHE A 56 -17.74 -32.34 -31.68
CA PHE A 56 -17.51 -32.29 -30.25
C PHE A 56 -18.81 -32.11 -29.48
N GLN A 57 -18.77 -32.52 -28.21
CA GLN A 57 -19.83 -32.25 -27.26
C GLN A 57 -19.37 -31.11 -26.33
N PRO A 58 -20.11 -30.00 -26.22
CA PRO A 58 -19.80 -28.89 -25.33
C PRO A 58 -19.52 -29.32 -23.88
N GLU A 59 -20.27 -30.28 -23.37
CA GLU A 59 -20.13 -30.80 -22.01
C GLU A 59 -18.77 -31.48 -21.78
N LEU A 60 -18.35 -32.33 -22.72
CA LEU A 60 -17.04 -32.99 -22.66
C LEU A 60 -15.90 -31.98 -22.78
N LEU A 61 -16.05 -30.95 -23.63
CA LEU A 61 -15.08 -29.87 -23.73
C LEU A 61 -14.92 -29.11 -22.41
N VAL A 62 -16.03 -28.75 -21.76
CA VAL A 62 -16.01 -28.07 -20.45
C VAL A 62 -15.40 -28.96 -19.37
N HIS A 63 -15.72 -30.26 -19.36
CA HIS A 63 -15.17 -31.19 -18.38
C HIS A 63 -13.66 -31.38 -18.55
N THR A 64 -13.22 -31.66 -19.78
CA THR A 64 -11.81 -31.87 -20.13
C THR A 64 -10.96 -30.64 -19.81
N THR A 65 -11.42 -29.44 -20.17
CA THR A 65 -10.68 -28.20 -19.87
C THR A 65 -10.61 -27.92 -18.38
N ARG A 66 -11.70 -28.02 -17.63
CA ARG A 66 -11.68 -27.86 -16.16
C ARG A 66 -10.70 -28.83 -15.50
N GLN A 67 -10.75 -30.11 -15.89
CA GLN A 67 -9.89 -31.13 -15.31
C GLN A 67 -8.40 -30.86 -15.62
N LEU A 68 -8.06 -30.54 -16.87
CA LEU A 68 -6.67 -30.36 -17.26
C LEU A 68 -6.09 -29.01 -16.83
N LEU A 69 -6.87 -27.94 -16.92
CA LEU A 69 -6.43 -26.59 -16.56
C LEU A 69 -6.38 -26.37 -15.04
N SER A 70 -7.09 -27.17 -14.23
CA SER A 70 -6.94 -27.13 -12.76
C SER A 70 -5.51 -27.43 -12.27
N LYS A 71 -4.66 -28.00 -13.13
CA LYS A 71 -3.24 -28.30 -12.86
C LYS A 71 -2.30 -27.12 -13.12
N ASP A 72 -2.81 -26.04 -13.72
CA ASP A 72 -2.09 -24.79 -13.94
C ASP A 72 -2.62 -23.72 -12.95
N PRO A 73 -1.80 -23.26 -12.00
CA PRO A 73 -2.23 -22.29 -10.98
C PRO A 73 -2.62 -20.92 -11.55
N ILE A 74 -2.23 -20.61 -12.78
CA ILE A 74 -2.56 -19.34 -13.47
C ILE A 74 -3.85 -19.48 -14.29
N ALA A 75 -4.30 -20.71 -14.56
CA ALA A 75 -5.48 -21.02 -15.37
C ALA A 75 -6.79 -21.03 -14.55
N THR A 76 -6.89 -20.20 -13.53
CA THR A 76 -8.07 -20.13 -12.64
C THR A 76 -9.28 -19.54 -13.34
N ASN A 77 -9.05 -18.51 -14.17
CA ASN A 77 -10.08 -17.80 -14.91
C ASN A 77 -9.72 -17.83 -16.39
N TYR A 78 -10.62 -18.35 -17.23
CA TYR A 78 -10.38 -18.46 -18.65
C TYR A 78 -11.67 -18.47 -19.46
N ILE A 79 -11.55 -18.06 -20.72
CA ILE A 79 -12.61 -18.09 -21.72
C ILE A 79 -12.18 -19.06 -22.81
N VAL A 80 -13.09 -19.91 -23.24
CA VAL A 80 -12.88 -20.82 -24.38
C VAL A 80 -13.86 -20.47 -25.47
N ASN A 81 -13.35 -20.22 -26.67
CA ASN A 81 -14.13 -20.00 -27.88
C ASN A 81 -13.78 -21.08 -28.91
N VAL A 82 -14.79 -21.73 -29.46
CA VAL A 82 -14.65 -22.64 -30.60
C VAL A 82 -15.12 -21.90 -31.84
N LEU A 83 -14.22 -21.73 -32.80
CA LEU A 83 -14.38 -20.90 -33.98
C LEU A 83 -14.38 -21.77 -35.23
N HIS A 84 -15.18 -21.41 -36.23
CA HIS A 84 -15.06 -22.00 -37.57
C HIS A 84 -13.75 -21.59 -38.24
N CYS A 85 -13.12 -22.53 -38.95
CA CYS A 85 -11.84 -22.26 -39.61
C CYS A 85 -11.92 -21.18 -40.71
N SER A 86 -13.06 -21.07 -41.40
CA SER A 86 -13.25 -20.28 -42.62
C SER A 86 -13.45 -18.80 -42.35
N ASP A 87 -14.34 -18.46 -41.40
CA ASP A 87 -14.83 -17.11 -41.15
C ASP A 87 -14.54 -16.63 -39.71
N GLN A 88 -13.91 -17.48 -38.89
CA GLN A 88 -13.66 -17.23 -37.47
C GLN A 88 -14.94 -16.93 -36.68
N ALA A 89 -16.10 -17.36 -37.17
CA ALA A 89 -17.35 -17.21 -36.44
C ALA A 89 -17.38 -18.14 -35.23
N VAL A 90 -17.88 -17.64 -34.10
CA VAL A 90 -18.00 -18.41 -32.85
C VAL A 90 -19.11 -19.45 -32.98
N ALA A 91 -18.72 -20.72 -33.04
CA ALA A 91 -19.64 -21.86 -33.04
C ALA A 91 -20.09 -22.21 -31.61
N TYR A 92 -19.22 -22.02 -30.62
CA TYR A 92 -19.50 -22.26 -29.22
C TYR A 92 -18.53 -21.47 -28.33
N GLY A 93 -18.96 -21.07 -27.14
CA GLY A 93 -18.08 -20.43 -26.18
C GLY A 93 -18.60 -20.51 -24.75
N TYR A 94 -17.69 -20.44 -23.79
CA TYR A 94 -17.98 -20.39 -22.35
C TYR A 94 -16.86 -19.73 -21.57
N ALA A 95 -17.18 -19.27 -20.36
CA ALA A 95 -16.25 -18.67 -19.43
C ALA A 95 -16.25 -19.44 -18.10
N ILE A 96 -15.06 -19.69 -17.56
CA ILE A 96 -14.84 -20.30 -16.26
C ILE A 96 -14.10 -19.31 -15.37
N PHE A 97 -14.55 -19.21 -14.13
CA PHE A 97 -13.96 -18.39 -13.08
C PHE A 97 -13.68 -19.27 -11.86
N GLY A 98 -12.68 -18.88 -11.06
CA GLY A 98 -12.30 -19.58 -9.83
C GLY A 98 -13.47 -19.68 -8.84
N ASN A 99 -14.40 -18.73 -8.89
CA ASN A 99 -15.70 -18.81 -8.23
C ASN A 99 -16.74 -19.41 -9.18
N LYS A 100 -17.09 -20.69 -8.99
CA LYS A 100 -18.05 -21.43 -9.83
C LYS A 100 -19.40 -20.75 -10.06
N LYS A 101 -19.79 -19.80 -9.19
CA LYS A 101 -21.05 -19.04 -9.32
C LYS A 101 -21.05 -18.06 -10.50
N GLU A 102 -19.87 -17.69 -10.97
CA GLU A 102 -19.69 -16.72 -12.07
C GLU A 102 -19.50 -17.41 -13.43
N ASP A 103 -19.41 -18.75 -13.45
CA ASP A 103 -19.22 -19.51 -14.68
C ASP A 103 -20.39 -19.29 -15.67
N ILE A 104 -20.04 -18.97 -16.92
CA ILE A 104 -21.00 -18.78 -18.00
C ILE A 104 -20.85 -19.95 -18.97
N ILE A 105 -21.68 -20.97 -18.80
CA ILE A 105 -21.71 -22.16 -19.67
C ILE A 105 -23.11 -22.30 -20.25
N THR A 106 -23.19 -22.41 -21.57
CA THR A 106 -24.46 -22.56 -22.29
C THR A 106 -24.44 -23.79 -23.19
N CYS A 107 -25.58 -24.13 -23.80
CA CYS A 107 -25.66 -25.15 -24.86
C CYS A 107 -25.14 -26.55 -24.50
N LEU A 108 -25.16 -26.92 -23.21
CA LEU A 108 -24.83 -28.27 -22.75
C LEU A 108 -25.80 -29.30 -23.37
N GLY A 109 -25.28 -30.49 -23.68
CA GLY A 109 -26.04 -31.59 -24.30
C GLY A 109 -26.23 -31.52 -25.82
N ARG A 110 -25.85 -30.41 -26.49
CA ARG A 110 -25.96 -30.30 -27.96
C ARG A 110 -24.66 -30.68 -28.65
N LYS A 111 -24.62 -31.86 -29.28
CA LYS A 111 -23.48 -32.28 -30.10
C LYS A 111 -23.34 -31.34 -31.32
N GLN A 112 -22.15 -30.77 -31.48
CA GLN A 112 -21.84 -29.90 -32.61
C GLN A 112 -21.55 -30.75 -33.87
N PRO A 113 -21.97 -30.30 -35.06
CA PRO A 113 -21.75 -31.05 -36.29
C PRO A 113 -20.27 -31.23 -36.60
N LYS A 114 -19.93 -32.19 -37.46
CA LYS A 114 -18.54 -32.37 -37.91
C LYS A 114 -18.15 -31.21 -38.83
N ALA A 115 -17.21 -30.38 -38.40
CA ALA A 115 -16.69 -29.27 -39.20
C ALA A 115 -15.23 -28.96 -38.85
N CYS A 116 -14.63 -28.04 -39.61
CA CYS A 116 -13.31 -27.50 -39.27
C CYS A 116 -13.47 -26.46 -38.17
N TYR A 117 -12.91 -26.76 -37.00
CA TYR A 117 -12.91 -25.88 -35.84
C TYR A 117 -11.50 -25.56 -35.36
N ARG A 118 -11.34 -24.38 -34.76
CA ARG A 118 -10.19 -23.98 -33.95
C ARG A 118 -10.68 -23.60 -32.56
N ILE A 119 -9.89 -23.89 -31.54
CA ILE A 119 -10.24 -23.55 -30.15
C ILE A 119 -9.29 -22.47 -29.66
N HIS A 120 -9.84 -21.32 -29.30
CA HIS A 120 -9.13 -20.23 -28.66
C HIS A 120 -9.37 -20.30 -27.16
N ILE A 121 -8.29 -20.29 -26.39
CA ILE A 121 -8.34 -20.26 -24.91
C ILE A 121 -7.60 -19.02 -24.44
N LYS A 122 -8.34 -18.13 -23.78
CA LYS A 122 -7.84 -16.87 -23.24
C LYS A 122 -7.85 -16.93 -21.72
N PHE A 123 -6.68 -16.78 -21.11
CA PHE A 123 -6.51 -16.74 -19.66
C PHE A 123 -6.60 -15.30 -19.15
N GLN A 124 -7.21 -15.10 -17.99
CA GLN A 124 -7.24 -13.78 -17.36
C GLN A 124 -5.84 -13.39 -16.89
N GLN A 125 -5.44 -12.15 -17.17
CA GLN A 125 -4.21 -11.58 -16.66
C GLN A 125 -4.28 -11.47 -15.13
N PRO A 126 -3.25 -11.92 -14.39
CA PRO A 126 -3.14 -11.55 -12.99
C PRO A 126 -3.03 -10.03 -12.91
N THR A 127 -3.85 -9.38 -12.07
CA THR A 127 -3.77 -7.95 -11.83
C THR A 127 -2.41 -7.63 -11.23
N THR A 128 -1.46 -7.23 -12.06
CA THR A 128 -0.20 -6.68 -11.58
C THR A 128 -0.50 -5.27 -11.11
N ILE A 129 -0.45 -5.04 -9.79
CA ILE A 129 -0.48 -3.68 -9.25
C ILE A 129 0.74 -2.99 -9.88
N PRO A 130 0.55 -1.89 -10.63
CA PRO A 130 1.69 -1.24 -11.25
C PRO A 130 2.64 -0.79 -10.14
N ASN A 131 3.91 -1.13 -10.34
CA ASN A 131 5.06 -0.71 -9.53
C ASN A 131 5.17 0.82 -9.33
N THR A 132 4.35 1.60 -10.02
CA THR A 132 4.14 3.04 -9.78
C THR A 132 3.65 3.33 -8.36
N VAL A 133 2.79 2.49 -7.77
CA VAL A 133 2.31 2.69 -6.38
C VAL A 133 3.47 2.55 -5.38
N GLY A 134 4.34 1.56 -5.58
CA GLY A 134 5.54 1.37 -4.77
C GLY A 134 6.52 2.55 -4.87
N PHE A 135 6.69 3.10 -6.08
CA PHE A 135 7.50 4.29 -6.32
C PHE A 135 6.93 5.54 -5.61
N TRP A 136 5.62 5.79 -5.70
CA TRP A 136 4.98 6.91 -5.00
C TRP A 136 5.07 6.79 -3.49
N LEU A 137 4.91 5.59 -2.93
CA LEU A 137 5.12 5.37 -1.49
C LEU A 137 6.58 5.61 -1.07
N ALA A 138 7.55 5.18 -1.88
CA ALA A 138 8.97 5.41 -1.61
C ALA A 138 9.37 6.90 -1.66
N VAL A 139 8.65 7.73 -2.44
CA VAL A 139 8.90 9.18 -2.55
C VAL A 139 8.12 9.97 -1.49
N LEU A 140 6.83 9.67 -1.30
CA LEU A 140 5.97 10.47 -0.43
C LEU A 140 6.25 10.27 1.06
N VAL A 141 6.61 9.05 1.48
CA VAL A 141 6.93 8.74 2.90
C VAL A 141 8.14 9.55 3.41
N PRO A 142 9.32 9.56 2.75
CA PRO A 142 10.44 10.36 3.24
C PRO A 142 10.17 11.87 3.17
N ILE A 143 9.43 12.36 2.16
CA ILE A 143 9.05 13.77 2.07
C ILE A 143 8.14 14.16 3.26
N ALA A 144 7.20 13.29 3.64
CA ALA A 144 6.34 13.53 4.81
C ALA A 144 7.15 13.55 6.12
N VAL A 145 8.14 12.65 6.27
CA VAL A 145 9.00 12.62 7.46
C VAL A 145 9.90 13.85 7.54
N ILE A 146 10.50 14.26 6.42
CA ILE A 146 11.36 15.45 6.35
C ILE A 146 10.54 16.72 6.63
N SER A 147 9.37 16.87 6.00
CA SER A 147 8.50 18.04 6.20
C SER A 147 8.01 18.15 7.65
N TYR A 148 7.65 17.04 8.28
CA TYR A 148 7.29 17.01 9.70
C TYR A 148 8.48 17.38 10.61
N GLY A 149 9.68 16.87 10.32
CA GLY A 149 10.91 17.18 11.05
C GLY A 149 11.26 18.68 10.99
N VAL A 150 11.22 19.28 9.80
CA VAL A 150 11.48 20.71 9.59
C VAL A 150 10.44 21.57 10.31
N ALA A 151 9.15 21.23 10.23
CA ALA A 151 8.09 21.96 10.91
C ALA A 151 8.27 21.93 12.45
N LYS A 152 8.61 20.78 13.03
CA LYS A 152 8.91 20.64 14.47
C LYS A 152 10.14 21.44 14.89
N PHE A 153 11.19 21.45 14.07
CA PHE A 153 12.42 22.22 14.34
C PHE A 153 12.15 23.73 14.31
N ALA A 154 11.49 24.23 13.27
CA ALA A 154 11.12 25.64 13.15
C ALA A 154 10.22 26.11 14.30
N HIS A 155 9.26 25.28 14.74
CA HIS A 155 8.39 25.59 15.87
C HIS A 155 9.18 25.69 17.20
N ARG A 156 10.18 24.83 17.42
CA ARG A 156 11.05 24.92 18.60
C ARG A 156 11.93 26.17 18.59
N SER A 157 12.48 26.53 17.44
CA SER A 157 13.29 27.76 17.30
C SER A 157 12.46 29.04 17.44
N ALA A 158 11.19 29.04 17.02
CA ALA A 158 10.29 30.16 17.24
C ALA A 158 9.95 30.34 18.73
N ILE A 159 9.75 29.25 19.48
CA ILE A 159 9.56 29.30 20.95
C ILE A 159 10.85 29.80 21.64
N ALA A 160 12.02 29.34 21.21
CA ALA A 160 13.30 29.79 21.76
C ALA A 160 13.57 31.28 21.46
N LYS A 161 13.24 31.77 20.25
CA LYS A 161 13.34 33.20 19.91
C LYS A 161 12.35 34.04 20.70
N LYS A 162 11.15 33.52 20.99
CA LYS A 162 10.17 34.22 21.84
C LYS A 162 10.65 34.40 23.28
N LEU A 163 11.47 33.50 23.81
CA LEU A 163 12.12 33.63 25.13
C LEU A 163 13.29 34.64 25.15
N VAL A 164 13.94 34.88 24.02
CA VAL A 164 15.05 35.85 23.92
C VAL A 164 14.53 37.28 23.68
N THR A 165 13.47 37.46 22.87
CA THR A 165 12.89 38.80 22.62
C THR A 165 12.15 39.37 23.83
N THR A 166 11.64 38.55 24.76
CA THR A 166 11.10 39.09 26.04
C THR A 166 12.20 39.61 26.97
N THR A 167 13.46 39.18 26.79
CA THR A 167 14.59 39.63 27.62
C THR A 167 15.13 40.99 27.16
N GLU A 168 15.03 41.34 25.87
CA GLU A 168 15.49 42.65 25.35
C GLU A 168 14.49 43.80 25.58
N VAL A 169 13.18 43.53 25.64
CA VAL A 169 12.18 44.58 25.95
C VAL A 169 12.16 44.95 27.44
N ILE A 170 12.50 44.00 28.33
CA ILE A 170 12.61 44.29 29.77
C ILE A 170 13.94 44.99 30.10
N SER A 171 15.02 44.72 29.36
CA SER A 171 16.33 45.34 29.62
C SER A 171 16.38 46.83 29.28
N SER A 172 15.57 47.30 28.33
CA SER A 172 15.48 48.72 27.96
C SER A 172 14.52 49.54 28.83
N SER A 173 13.68 48.89 29.65
CA SER A 173 12.80 49.56 30.61
C SER A 173 13.35 49.63 32.04
N ILE A 174 14.41 48.88 32.38
CA ILE A 174 15.04 48.91 33.72
C ILE A 174 16.18 49.94 33.82
N LEU A 175 16.80 50.37 32.72
CA LEU A 175 17.95 51.30 32.78
C LEU A 175 17.59 52.80 32.81
N GLN A 176 16.30 53.16 32.92
CA GLN A 176 15.87 54.56 32.95
C GLN A 176 15.09 54.98 34.21
N GLN A 177 15.17 54.20 35.30
CA GLN A 177 14.82 54.68 36.64
C GLN A 177 15.85 54.22 37.66
N VAL A 178 17.05 54.78 37.56
CA VAL A 178 17.90 55.01 38.73
C VAL A 178 17.55 56.42 39.22
N ASP A 179 16.46 56.50 39.98
CA ASP A 179 16.31 57.52 41.02
C ASP A 179 16.33 56.76 42.35
N GLY A 180 17.09 57.29 43.30
CA GLY A 180 17.56 56.57 44.48
C GLY A 180 16.45 56.00 45.37
N ASN A 181 16.87 54.99 46.13
CA ASN A 181 16.24 54.33 47.28
C ASN A 181 15.44 53.01 47.04
N THR A 182 16.09 51.92 47.51
CA THR A 182 15.54 50.75 48.21
C THR A 182 14.74 49.69 47.41
N SER A 183 15.45 48.67 46.91
CA SER A 183 14.90 47.33 46.64
C SER A 183 14.68 46.53 47.94
N ALA A 184 14.08 47.18 48.94
CA ALA A 184 13.78 46.59 50.23
C ALA A 184 12.30 46.21 50.26
N LEU A 185 12.03 44.91 50.22
CA LEU A 185 10.67 44.39 50.29
C LEU A 185 10.31 44.18 51.77
N THR A 186 9.27 44.88 52.25
CA THR A 186 8.85 44.86 53.65
C THR A 186 7.58 44.04 53.82
N VAL A 187 7.63 43.05 54.72
CA VAL A 187 6.46 42.25 55.11
C VAL A 187 6.40 42.25 56.64
N GLY A 188 5.58 43.13 57.22
CA GLY A 188 5.55 43.34 58.67
C GLY A 188 6.88 43.89 59.21
N SER A 189 7.46 43.24 60.23
CA SER A 189 8.72 43.63 60.86
C SER A 189 9.98 43.08 60.16
N LEU A 190 9.83 42.54 58.95
CA LEU A 190 10.90 41.93 58.16
C LEU A 190 11.20 42.80 56.94
N SER A 191 12.48 43.14 56.73
CA SER A 191 12.96 43.79 55.52
C SER A 191 13.94 42.89 54.77
N PHE A 192 13.69 42.69 53.48
CA PHE A 192 14.49 41.84 52.62
C PHE A 192 15.14 42.65 51.50
N ASP A 193 16.45 42.54 51.34
CA ASP A 193 17.19 43.09 50.22
C ASP A 193 17.44 41.97 49.19
N VAL A 194 16.65 42.00 48.12
CA VAL A 194 16.69 41.01 47.03
C VAL A 194 18.02 41.05 46.28
N SER A 195 18.65 42.22 46.20
CA SER A 195 19.93 42.44 45.51
C SER A 195 21.13 41.94 46.33
N ALA A 196 21.05 42.03 47.66
CA ALA A 196 22.11 41.59 48.56
C ALA A 196 21.96 40.12 49.04
N GLY A 197 20.76 39.53 48.91
CA GLY A 197 20.50 38.18 49.41
C GLY A 197 20.52 38.09 50.93
N LYS A 198 20.03 39.14 51.62
CA LYS A 198 20.06 39.25 53.08
C LYS A 198 18.67 39.53 53.65
N LEU A 199 18.36 38.90 54.77
CA LEU A 199 17.13 39.11 55.52
C LEU A 199 17.45 39.77 56.84
N LEU A 200 16.71 40.85 57.12
CA LEU A 200 16.81 41.65 58.34
C LEU A 200 15.55 41.40 59.17
N MET A 201 15.73 40.85 60.37
CA MET A 201 14.65 40.60 61.34
C MET A 201 15.01 41.27 62.67
N GLY A 202 14.60 42.53 62.83
CA GLY A 202 15.07 43.35 63.95
C GLY A 202 16.58 43.65 63.84
N GLU A 203 17.39 43.23 64.81
CA GLU A 203 18.85 43.45 64.85
C GLU A 203 19.70 42.30 64.28
N SER A 204 19.09 41.19 63.84
CA SER A 204 19.83 40.05 63.26
C SER A 204 19.85 40.08 61.73
N ILE A 205 21.03 39.83 61.16
CA ILE A 205 21.27 39.74 59.72
C ILE A 205 21.58 38.28 59.38
N THR A 206 20.81 37.70 58.45
CA THR A 206 21.04 36.33 57.99
C THR A 206 21.23 36.33 56.47
N ASP A 207 22.28 35.67 55.99
CA ASP A 207 22.54 35.49 54.56
C ASP A 207 21.64 34.38 54.01
N LEU A 208 21.02 34.61 52.84
CA LEU A 208 20.16 33.64 52.18
C LEU A 208 20.84 32.99 50.98
N THR A 209 20.49 31.73 50.74
CA THR A 209 20.85 31.05 49.50
C THR A 209 20.02 31.57 48.33
N LYS A 210 20.53 31.43 47.11
CA LYS A 210 19.83 31.88 45.88
C LYS A 210 18.43 31.28 45.73
N THR A 211 18.22 30.07 46.23
CA THR A 211 16.92 29.38 46.18
C THR A 211 15.93 29.99 47.16
N GLU A 212 16.37 30.28 48.39
CA GLU A 212 15.53 30.87 49.44
C GLU A 212 15.14 32.31 49.09
N ALA A 213 16.09 33.12 48.61
CA ALA A 213 15.83 34.48 48.14
C ALA A 213 14.75 34.53 47.04
N ARG A 214 14.76 33.53 46.14
CA ARG A 214 13.79 33.43 45.04
C ARG A 214 12.40 33.05 45.52
N ILE A 215 12.31 32.11 46.48
CA ILE A 215 11.03 31.71 47.08
C ILE A 215 10.43 32.88 47.86
N LEU A 216 11.23 33.58 48.67
CA LEU A 216 10.80 34.74 49.44
C LEU A 216 10.29 35.88 48.56
N ALA A 217 10.99 36.18 47.45
CA ALA A 217 10.53 37.19 46.50
C ALA A 217 9.17 36.81 45.86
N MET A 218 8.93 35.52 45.61
CA MET A 218 7.67 35.05 45.05
C MET A 218 6.51 35.15 46.06
N LEU A 219 6.74 34.78 47.31
CA LEU A 219 5.75 34.88 48.39
C LEU A 219 5.38 36.34 48.70
N ALA A 220 6.37 37.23 48.72
CA ALA A 220 6.14 38.63 49.05
C ALA A 220 5.48 39.44 47.91
N THR A 221 5.55 38.97 46.66
CA THR A 221 4.82 39.56 45.53
C THR A 221 3.38 39.07 45.40
N THR A 222 2.99 38.02 46.14
CA THR A 222 1.62 37.46 46.16
C THR A 222 1.10 37.23 47.59
N PRO A 223 0.89 38.30 48.38
CA PRO A 223 0.40 38.16 49.75
C PRO A 223 -1.03 37.56 49.77
N ASN A 224 -1.28 36.63 50.69
CA ASN A 224 -2.58 35.96 50.93
C ASN A 224 -3.07 35.00 49.83
N VAL A 225 -2.17 34.40 49.06
CA VAL A 225 -2.49 33.22 48.23
C VAL A 225 -1.79 32.00 48.82
N VAL A 226 -2.54 30.92 49.05
CA VAL A 226 -1.96 29.63 49.46
C VAL A 226 -1.24 29.05 48.24
N VAL A 227 0.09 28.96 48.32
CA VAL A 227 0.95 28.29 47.34
C VAL A 227 1.08 26.82 47.69
#